data_AF-A0A0V1F2T4-F1
#
_entry.id   AF-A0A0V1F2T4-F1
#
_cell.length_a   1.000
_cell.length_b   1.000
_cell.length_c   1.000
_cell.angle_alpha   90.00
_cell.angle_beta   90.00
_cell.angle_gamma   90.00
#
_symmetry.space_group_name_H-M   'P 1'
#
loop_
_entity.id
_entity.type
_entity.pdbx_description
1 polymer ?
#
loop_
_entity_poly.entity_id
_entity_poly.type
_entity_poly.pdbx_seq_one_letter_code
_entity_poly.pdbx_strand_id
1 'polypeptide(L)'
;MKVKRFLLIKEIHAIKKEYHEQQQTVKMIKSELRKYKHLPYIVCTISEILKEKDAVGAENVTNTDKLDSADEQNYGDELIVVKALSRFTIMVPNAGFMKPGVLKVGDLVAISRKKLKLVELLPSEYDPRVKVL
;
A
#
# COMPACT_ATOMS: atom_id res chain seq x y z
N MET A 1 19.08 -44.96 16.10
CA MET A 1 17.80 -44.61 15.42
C MET A 1 16.78 -43.89 16.32
N LYS A 2 16.52 -44.34 17.57
CA LYS A 2 15.46 -43.76 18.43
C LYS A 2 15.68 -42.29 18.84
N VAL A 3 16.92 -41.88 19.13
CA VAL A 3 17.25 -40.50 19.56
C VAL A 3 17.04 -39.47 18.44
N LYS A 4 17.46 -39.78 17.20
CA LYS A 4 17.18 -38.94 16.02
C LYS A 4 15.69 -38.75 15.79
N ARG A 5 14.89 -39.81 15.96
CA ARG A 5 13.43 -39.75 15.84
C ARG A 5 12.81 -38.84 16.91
N PHE A 6 13.30 -38.88 18.14
CA PHE A 6 12.84 -38.00 19.22
C PHE A 6 13.17 -36.53 18.94
N LEU A 7 14.37 -36.23 18.46
CA LEU A 7 14.78 -34.89 18.07
C LEU A 7 13.90 -34.32 16.94
N LEU A 8 13.64 -35.12 15.90
CA LEU A 8 12.73 -34.76 14.81
C LEU A 8 11.31 -34.47 15.28
N ILE A 9 10.77 -35.26 16.22
CA ILE A 9 9.43 -35.01 16.78
C ILE A 9 9.39 -33.68 17.54
N LYS A 10 10.45 -33.35 18.29
CA LYS A 10 10.56 -32.07 19.01
C LYS A 10 10.62 -30.89 18.04
N GLU A 11 11.39 -31.00 16.97
CA GLU A 11 11.48 -29.98 15.91
C GLU A 11 10.14 -29.79 15.20
N ILE A 12 9.45 -30.87 14.82
CA ILE A 12 8.11 -30.82 14.22
C ILE A 12 7.13 -30.12 15.17
N HIS A 13 7.21 -30.38 16.47
CA HIS A 13 6.34 -29.72 17.45
C HIS A 13 6.64 -28.23 17.57
N ALA A 14 7.91 -27.84 17.58
CA ALA A 14 8.32 -26.43 17.61
C ALA A 14 7.83 -25.67 16.36
N ILE A 15 8.05 -26.24 15.17
CA ILE A 15 7.59 -25.66 13.89
C ILE A 15 6.07 -25.57 13.86
N LYS A 16 5.34 -26.58 14.35
CA LYS A 16 3.87 -26.52 14.43
C LYS A 16 3.38 -25.40 15.35
N LYS A 17 4.05 -25.17 16.48
CA LYS A 17 3.72 -24.09 17.41
C LYS A 17 3.94 -22.73 16.74
N GLU A 18 5.11 -22.53 16.14
CA GLU A 18 5.44 -21.30 15.42
C GLU A 18 4.47 -21.02 14.27
N TYR A 19 4.15 -22.05 13.47
CA TYR A 19 3.15 -21.95 12.41
C TYR A 19 1.79 -21.52 12.95
N HIS A 20 1.37 -22.07 14.09
CA HIS A 20 0.11 -21.69 14.71
C HIS A 20 0.08 -20.24 15.19
N GLU A 21 1.18 -19.78 15.81
CA GLU A 21 1.33 -18.37 16.23
C GLU A 21 1.31 -17.42 15.03
N GLN A 22 2.03 -17.75 13.95
CA GLN A 22 2.00 -16.96 12.71
C GLN A 22 0.59 -16.91 12.10
N GLN A 23 -0.14 -18.03 12.08
CA GLN A 23 -1.52 -18.08 11.59
C GLN A 23 -2.47 -17.19 12.41
N GLN A 24 -2.32 -17.16 13.74
CA GLN A 24 -3.09 -16.28 14.61
C GLN A 24 -2.78 -14.81 14.31
N THR A 25 -1.50 -14.45 14.19
CA THR A 25 -1.07 -13.08 13.85
C THR A 25 -1.62 -12.64 12.50
N VAL A 26 -1.56 -13.49 11.47
CA VAL A 26 -2.16 -13.21 10.14
C VAL A 26 -3.66 -12.98 10.25
N LYS A 27 -4.37 -13.76 11.08
CA LYS A 27 -5.82 -13.59 11.29
C LYS A 27 -6.13 -12.25 11.97
N MET A 28 -5.32 -11.85 12.96
CA MET A 28 -5.46 -10.56 13.63
C MET A 28 -5.25 -9.39 12.67
N ILE A 29 -4.15 -9.41 11.90
CA ILE A 29 -3.84 -8.37 10.89
C ILE A 29 -4.96 -8.29 9.83
N LYS A 30 -5.48 -9.42 9.36
CA LYS A 30 -6.61 -9.44 8.41
C LYS A 30 -7.88 -8.81 8.99
N SER A 31 -8.15 -9.02 10.28
CA SER A 31 -9.28 -8.40 10.97
C SER A 31 -9.13 -6.88 11.06
N GLU A 32 -7.93 -6.40 11.36
CA GLU A 32 -7.63 -4.97 11.36
C GLU A 32 -7.73 -4.36 9.97
N LEU A 33 -7.18 -5.00 8.94
CA LEU A 33 -7.27 -4.53 7.56
C LEU A 33 -8.71 -4.37 7.09
N ARG A 34 -9.60 -5.30 7.49
CA ARG A 34 -11.05 -5.19 7.20
C ARG A 34 -11.67 -3.94 7.83
N LYS A 35 -11.24 -3.54 9.03
CA LYS A 35 -11.70 -2.27 9.64
C LYS A 35 -11.23 -1.06 8.85
N TYR A 36 -10.09 -1.13 8.17
CA TYR A 36 -9.61 -0.02 7.32
C TYR A 36 -10.32 0.05 5.96
N LYS A 37 -10.74 -1.09 5.40
CA LYS A 37 -11.47 -1.19 4.13
C LYS A 37 -12.98 -0.89 4.24
N HIS A 38 -13.44 -0.33 5.35
CA HIS A 38 -14.86 -0.03 5.52
C HIS A 38 -15.32 1.05 4.52
N LEU A 39 -16.51 0.86 3.96
CA LEU A 39 -17.20 1.91 3.22
C LEU A 39 -17.67 3.01 4.19
N PRO A 40 -17.81 4.27 3.74
CA PRO A 40 -17.66 4.75 2.36
C PRO A 40 -16.22 5.18 2.00
N TYR A 41 -15.83 4.91 0.75
CA TYR A 41 -14.62 5.44 0.13
C TYR A 41 -14.96 6.51 -0.91
N ILE A 42 -14.01 7.41 -1.17
CA ILE A 42 -14.04 8.40 -2.25
C ILE A 42 -13.34 7.77 -3.45
N VAL A 43 -14.00 7.79 -4.60
CA VAL A 43 -13.42 7.33 -5.86
C VAL A 43 -12.64 8.47 -6.49
N CYS A 44 -11.37 8.20 -6.79
CA CYS A 44 -10.44 9.17 -7.36
C CYS A 44 -9.67 8.54 -8.53
N THR A 45 -9.11 9.38 -9.39
CA THR A 45 -8.18 8.97 -10.45
C THR A 45 -6.78 9.41 -10.09
N ILE A 46 -5.77 8.58 -10.35
CA ILE A 46 -4.37 8.98 -10.19
C ILE A 46 -3.98 9.94 -11.32
N SER A 47 -3.57 11.15 -10.95
CA SER A 47 -3.11 12.19 -11.87
C SER A 47 -1.61 12.07 -12.13
N GLU A 48 -0.83 11.84 -11.09
CA GLU A 48 0.63 11.84 -11.17
C GLU A 48 1.22 10.97 -10.05
N ILE A 49 2.37 10.36 -10.32
CA ILE A 49 3.16 9.61 -9.36
C ILE A 49 4.57 10.20 -9.42
N LEU A 50 4.95 10.90 -8.36
CA LEU A 50 6.23 11.60 -8.23
C LEU A 50 7.19 10.72 -7.44
N LYS A 51 8.40 10.54 -7.96
CA LYS A 51 9.48 9.84 -7.26
C LYS A 51 10.48 10.89 -6.77
N GLU A 52 11.01 10.69 -5.57
CA GLU A 52 11.94 11.64 -4.93
C GLU A 52 13.18 11.95 -5.78
N LYS A 53 13.58 11.02 -6.67
CA LYS A 53 14.71 11.23 -7.60
C LYS A 53 14.46 12.32 -8.67
N ASP A 54 13.21 12.70 -8.93
CA ASP A 54 12.86 13.76 -9.88
C ASP A 54 12.91 15.16 -9.22
N ALA A 55 13.06 15.24 -7.89
CA ALA A 55 13.18 16.52 -7.17
C ALA A 55 14.59 17.15 -7.27
N VAL A 56 15.59 16.42 -7.77
CA VAL A 56 16.99 16.87 -7.86
C VAL A 56 17.26 17.74 -9.10
N GLY A 57 16.30 17.87 -10.02
CA GLY A 57 16.41 18.75 -11.19
C GLY A 57 15.92 20.20 -10.97
N ALA A 58 15.29 20.48 -9.82
CA ALA A 58 14.86 21.84 -9.48
C ALA A 58 15.98 22.52 -8.68
N GLU A 59 16.83 23.24 -9.41
CA GLU A 59 17.95 24.05 -8.94
C GLU A 59 17.63 25.17 -7.92
N ASN A 60 16.50 25.12 -7.21
CA ASN A 60 16.08 26.16 -6.25
C ASN A 60 15.22 25.62 -5.08
N VAL A 61 15.74 24.75 -4.20
CA VAL A 61 15.18 24.64 -2.84
C VAL A 61 16.31 24.42 -1.82
N THR A 62 16.76 25.53 -1.23
CA THR A 62 17.52 25.54 0.02
C THR A 62 16.60 25.06 1.15
N ASN A 63 16.75 23.80 1.57
CA ASN A 63 16.50 23.26 2.93
C ASN A 63 16.59 21.72 2.88
N THR A 64 17.79 21.17 2.64
CA THR A 64 18.07 19.72 2.72
C THR A 64 18.76 19.33 4.03
N ASP A 65 18.66 20.12 5.08
CA ASP A 65 19.18 19.72 6.40
C ASP A 65 18.15 18.87 7.13
N LYS A 66 18.00 17.58 6.72
CA LYS A 66 17.54 16.43 7.55
C LYS A 66 17.32 15.10 6.79
N LEU A 67 17.85 14.91 5.59
CA LEU A 67 17.57 13.68 4.81
C LEU A 67 18.78 12.74 4.61
N ASP A 68 19.94 13.02 5.20
CA ASP A 68 21.16 12.22 5.02
C ASP A 68 21.31 11.01 5.96
N SER A 69 20.22 10.47 6.51
CA SER A 69 20.32 9.30 7.39
C SER A 69 19.08 8.41 7.36
N ALA A 70 18.70 7.99 6.15
CA ALA A 70 17.76 6.89 6.00
C ALA A 70 18.13 6.08 4.77
N ASP A 71 19.11 5.19 4.97
CA ASP A 71 19.41 3.94 4.26
C ASP A 71 18.74 3.70 2.91
N GLU A 72 19.54 3.21 1.96
CA GLU A 72 19.22 2.75 0.59
C GLU A 72 18.12 1.66 0.49
N GLN A 73 17.35 1.41 1.56
CA GLN A 73 16.13 0.60 1.60
C GLN A 73 14.83 1.41 1.59
N ASN A 74 14.88 2.75 1.57
CA ASN A 74 13.68 3.56 1.36
C ASN A 74 13.28 3.57 -0.13
N TYR A 75 12.54 2.53 -0.52
CA TYR A 75 11.50 2.61 -1.55
C TYR A 75 10.33 3.52 -1.08
N GLY A 76 10.65 4.67 -0.48
CA GLY A 76 9.72 5.65 0.06
C GLY A 76 10.37 7.02 -0.10
N ASP A 77 9.76 8.03 -0.67
CA ASP A 77 8.32 8.29 -0.72
C ASP A 77 7.84 8.49 -2.18
N GLU A 78 7.13 7.50 -2.74
CA GLU A 78 6.33 7.73 -3.95
C GLU A 78 5.15 8.60 -3.57
N LEU A 79 5.19 9.84 -4.04
CA LEU A 79 4.18 10.83 -3.78
C LEU A 79 3.11 10.73 -4.87
N ILE A 80 1.88 10.46 -4.46
CA ILE A 80 0.79 10.20 -5.41
C ILE A 80 -0.18 11.38 -5.39
N VAL A 81 -0.35 11.99 -6.54
CA VAL A 81 -1.34 13.04 -6.76
C VAL A 81 -2.61 12.39 -7.30
N VAL A 82 -3.70 12.55 -6.55
CA VAL A 82 -5.01 11.98 -6.89
C VAL A 82 -6.02 13.09 -7.11
N LYS A 83 -6.89 12.90 -8.10
CA LYS A 83 -7.98 13.80 -8.44
C LYS A 83 -9.30 13.15 -8.09
N ALA A 84 -10.03 13.77 -7.17
CA ALA A 84 -11.38 13.33 -6.79
C ALA A 84 -12.41 13.83 -7.81
N LEU A 85 -13.52 13.09 -7.93
CA LEU A 85 -14.66 13.48 -8.78
C LEU A 85 -15.21 14.87 -8.41
N SER A 86 -15.13 15.24 -7.12
CA SER A 86 -15.51 16.56 -6.60
C SER A 86 -14.57 17.70 -7.00
N ARG A 87 -13.63 17.48 -7.92
CA ARG A 87 -12.63 18.44 -8.42
C ARG A 87 -11.60 18.89 -7.38
N PHE A 88 -11.46 18.17 -6.28
CA PHE A 88 -10.34 18.38 -5.35
C PHE A 88 -9.15 17.50 -5.74
N THR A 89 -7.96 18.07 -5.68
CA THR A 89 -6.69 17.36 -5.86
C THR A 89 -6.04 17.18 -4.51
N ILE A 90 -5.64 15.94 -4.20
CA ILE A 90 -5.03 15.59 -2.92
C ILE A 90 -3.67 14.96 -3.23
N MET A 91 -2.68 15.35 -2.44
CA MET A 91 -1.34 14.77 -2.48
C MET A 91 -1.22 13.77 -1.33
N VAL A 92 -0.95 12.51 -1.65
CA VAL A 92 -0.84 11.40 -0.69
C VAL A 92 0.62 10.98 -0.60
N PRO A 93 1.27 11.04 0.58
CA PRO A 93 2.72 10.80 0.74
C PRO A 93 3.15 9.34 0.51
N ASN A 94 2.21 8.40 0.44
CA ASN A 94 2.51 6.98 0.30
C ASN A 94 1.35 6.25 -0.40
N ALA A 95 1.65 5.22 -1.18
CA ALA A 95 0.72 4.26 -1.78
C ALA A 95 -0.24 3.56 -0.78
N GLY A 96 -0.03 3.69 0.53
CA GLY A 96 -0.93 3.22 1.56
C GLY A 96 -0.89 1.69 1.68
N PHE A 97 -2.02 1.02 1.43
CA PHE A 97 -2.11 -0.44 1.45
C PHE A 97 -1.75 -1.10 0.10
N MET A 98 -1.39 -0.31 -0.90
CA MET A 98 -0.99 -0.79 -2.22
C MET A 98 0.53 -0.90 -2.31
N LYS A 99 1.03 -1.85 -3.12
CA LYS A 99 2.45 -1.95 -3.40
C LYS A 99 2.90 -0.78 -4.30
N PRO A 100 4.04 -0.13 -4.02
CA PRO A 100 4.62 0.86 -4.91
C PRO A 100 4.93 0.23 -6.28
N GLY A 101 4.74 1.00 -7.36
CA GLY A 101 4.93 0.54 -8.74
C GLY A 101 3.79 -0.30 -9.37
N VAL A 102 2.75 -0.71 -8.61
CA VAL A 102 1.55 -1.31 -9.20
C VAL A 102 0.64 -0.26 -9.83
N LEU A 103 0.64 0.93 -9.25
CA LEU A 103 -0.22 2.04 -9.63
C LEU A 103 0.28 2.71 -10.91
N LYS A 104 -0.64 3.04 -11.81
CA LYS A 104 -0.37 3.81 -13.02
C LYS A 104 -1.18 5.10 -13.04
N VAL A 105 -0.68 6.07 -13.80
CA VAL A 105 -1.44 7.29 -14.08
C VAL A 105 -2.72 6.92 -14.84
N GLY A 106 -3.86 7.49 -14.43
CA GLY A 106 -5.18 7.19 -14.98
C GLY A 106 -5.94 6.07 -14.27
N ASP A 107 -5.30 5.33 -13.35
CA ASP A 107 -5.98 4.29 -12.59
C ASP A 107 -7.05 4.84 -11.64
N LEU A 108 -8.13 4.08 -11.49
CA LEU A 108 -9.22 4.39 -10.57
C LEU A 108 -8.90 3.81 -9.18
N VAL A 109 -8.90 4.64 -8.15
CA VAL A 109 -8.51 4.25 -6.79
C VAL A 109 -9.55 4.66 -5.76
N ALA A 110 -9.70 3.83 -4.73
CA ALA A 110 -10.53 4.10 -3.57
C ALA A 110 -9.69 4.75 -2.45
N ILE A 111 -10.16 5.88 -1.95
CA ILE A 111 -9.54 6.63 -0.85
C ILE A 111 -10.46 6.67 0.36
N SER A 112 -9.90 6.51 1.55
CA SER A 112 -10.66 6.64 2.80
C SER A 112 -11.06 8.11 3.06
N ARG A 113 -12.36 8.37 3.28
CA ARG A 113 -12.87 9.72 3.53
C ARG A 113 -12.23 10.45 4.72
N LYS A 114 -11.93 9.73 5.80
CA LYS A 114 -11.41 10.34 7.05
C LYS A 114 -9.90 10.52 7.05
N LYS A 115 -9.17 9.52 6.56
CA LYS A 115 -7.71 9.47 6.66
C LYS A 115 -6.99 9.87 5.36
N LEU A 116 -7.74 10.03 4.26
CA LEU A 116 -7.22 10.35 2.92
C LEU A 116 -6.07 9.44 2.49
N LYS A 117 -6.16 8.15 2.86
CA LYS A 117 -5.21 7.10 2.45
C LYS A 117 -5.81 6.25 1.34
N LEU A 118 -4.95 5.79 0.44
CA LEU A 118 -5.28 4.80 -0.59
C LEU A 118 -5.64 3.46 0.07
N VAL A 119 -6.80 2.94 -0.29
CA VAL A 119 -7.37 1.70 0.25
C VAL A 119 -7.18 0.56 -0.74
N GLU A 120 -7.60 0.76 -1.98
CA GLU A 120 -7.61 -0.28 -3.02
C GLU A 120 -7.63 0.32 -4.43
N LEU A 121 -7.09 -0.42 -5.39
CA LEU A 121 -7.25 -0.18 -6.83
C LEU A 121 -8.61 -0.70 -7.29
N LEU A 122 -9.43 0.18 -7.85
CA LEU A 122 -10.73 -0.17 -8.40
C LEU A 122 -10.57 -0.66 -9.85
N PRO A 123 -11.43 -1.58 -10.31
CA PRO A 123 -11.44 -1.97 -11.71
C PRO A 123 -11.80 -0.75 -12.57
N SER A 124 -11.21 -0.66 -13.76
CA SER A 124 -11.54 0.37 -14.73
C SER A 124 -13.03 0.30 -15.08
N GLU A 125 -13.71 1.44 -15.00
CA GLU A 125 -15.13 1.54 -15.32
C GLU A 125 -15.33 2.14 -16.72
N TYR A 126 -16.09 1.42 -17.55
CA TYR A 126 -16.54 1.90 -18.85
C TYR A 126 -17.93 2.52 -18.77
N ASP A 127 -18.22 3.44 -19.69
CA ASP A 127 -19.54 4.02 -19.88
C ASP A 127 -20.59 2.90 -20.02
N PRO A 128 -21.72 2.96 -19.29
CA PRO A 128 -22.76 1.94 -19.38
C PRO A 128 -23.25 1.66 -20.80
N ARG A 129 -23.24 2.66 -21.70
CA ARG A 129 -23.65 2.51 -23.10
C ARG A 129 -22.71 1.59 -23.88
N VAL A 130 -21.42 1.55 -23.52
CA VAL A 130 -20.43 0.63 -24.11
C VAL A 130 -20.61 -0.78 -23.56
N LYS A 131 -21.07 -0.93 -22.31
CA LYS A 131 -21.31 -2.24 -21.69
C LYS A 131 -22.56 -2.96 -22.22
N VAL A 132 -23.48 -2.23 -22.86
CA VAL A 132 -24.76 -2.75 -23.36
C VAL A 132 -24.70 -3.09 -24.87
N LEU A 133 -23.64 -2.65 -25.56
CA LEU A 133 -23.30 -3.08 -26.92
C LEU A 133 -22.70 -4.50 -26.91
#